data_AF-A0A958TJ71-F1
#
_entry.id   AF-A0A958TJ71-F1
#
_cell.length_a   1.000
_cell.length_b   1.000
_cell.length_c   1.000
_cell.angle_alpha   90.00
_cell.angle_beta   90.00
_cell.angle_gamma   90.00
#
_symmetry.space_group_name_H-M   'P 1'
#
loop_
_entity.id
_entity.type
_entity.pdbx_description
1 polymer ?
#
loop_
_entity_poly.entity_id
_entity_poly.type
_entity_poly.pdbx_seq_one_letter_code
_entity_poly.pdbx_strand_id
1 'polypeptide(L)'
;MKPFITCVLILAVSLSFSQEDKNIPTLETNYFYGTILEHNPDIAHLITNHPTGFILSYNKKTYGFNAWESRYNYPDWGFSFI
;
A
#
# COMPACT_ATOMS: atom_id res chain seq x y z
N MET A 1 34.84 35.76 6.96
CA MET A 1 33.55 35.41 6.29
C MET A 1 33.63 34.18 5.41
N LYS A 2 34.69 34.01 4.60
CA LYS A 2 34.90 32.82 3.74
C LYS A 2 34.84 31.45 4.46
N PRO A 3 35.53 31.20 5.60
CA PRO A 3 35.52 29.87 6.23
C PRO A 3 34.17 29.52 6.88
N PHE A 4 33.43 30.53 7.36
CA PHE A 4 32.10 30.36 7.94
C PHE A 4 31.09 29.87 6.88
N ILE A 5 31.13 30.46 5.69
CA ILE A 5 30.28 30.04 4.56
C ILE A 5 30.62 28.60 4.15
N THR A 6 31.91 28.23 4.11
CA THR A 6 32.34 26.87 3.80
C THR A 6 31.85 25.85 4.84
N CYS A 7 31.92 26.18 6.14
CA CYS A 7 31.39 25.29 7.19
C CYS A 7 29.87 25.09 7.09
N VAL A 8 29.11 26.17 6.82
CA VAL A 8 27.65 26.08 6.62
C VAL A 8 27.32 25.23 5.40
N LEU A 9 28.08 25.35 4.32
CA LEU A 9 27.89 24.55 3.11
C LEU A 9 28.16 23.04 3.34
N ILE A 10 29.22 22.71 4.09
CA ILE A 10 29.54 21.32 4.46
C ILE A 10 28.43 20.71 5.32
N LEU A 11 27.91 21.48 6.28
CA LEU A 11 26.83 21.05 7.16
C LEU A 11 25.53 20.83 6.37
N ALA A 12 25.23 21.69 5.38
CA ALA A 12 24.06 21.53 4.51
C ALA A 12 24.14 20.27 3.64
N VAL A 13 25.32 19.94 3.11
CA VAL A 13 25.53 18.71 2.32
C VAL A 13 25.34 17.46 3.18
N SER A 14 25.79 17.46 4.44
CA SER A 14 25.58 16.32 5.34
C SER A 14 24.10 16.03 5.67
N LEU A 15 23.22 17.02 5.51
CA LEU A 15 21.78 16.88 5.72
C LEU A 15 21.03 16.42 4.44
N SER A 16 21.74 16.26 3.32
CA SER A 16 21.14 15.96 2.01
C SER A 16 20.88 14.46 1.76
N PHE A 17 21.17 13.59 2.72
CA PHE A 17 20.79 12.18 2.64
C PHE A 17 19.32 12.03 3.02
N SER A 18 18.43 11.98 2.03
CA SER A 18 17.02 11.70 2.26
C SER A 18 16.47 10.77 1.20
N GLN A 19 15.65 9.82 1.67
CA GLN A 19 14.88 8.81 0.95
C GLN A 19 15.68 7.58 0.52
N GLU A 20 15.71 6.60 1.43
CA GLU A 20 15.96 5.21 1.07
C GLU A 20 14.65 4.60 0.55
N ASP A 21 14.70 3.94 -0.61
CA ASP A 21 13.56 3.24 -1.20
C ASP A 21 13.18 2.06 -0.31
N LYS A 22 12.27 2.35 0.62
CA LYS A 22 11.71 1.37 1.54
C LYS A 22 10.78 0.46 0.74
N ASN A 23 11.34 -0.63 0.22
CA ASN A 23 10.59 -1.78 -0.28
C ASN A 23 9.97 -2.53 0.91
N ILE A 24 9.07 -1.88 1.66
CA ILE A 24 8.44 -2.43 2.85
C ILE A 24 7.00 -2.81 2.48
N PRO A 25 6.57 -4.04 2.80
CA PRO A 25 5.16 -4.40 2.64
C PRO A 25 4.28 -3.64 3.63
N THR A 26 3.06 -3.33 3.21
CA THR A 26 2.02 -2.74 4.06
C THR A 26 1.16 -3.86 4.64
N LEU A 27 0.88 -3.78 5.94
CA LEU A 27 -0.10 -4.62 6.62
C LEU A 27 -1.27 -3.73 7.05
N GLU A 28 -2.47 -4.06 6.60
CA GLU A 28 -3.68 -3.26 6.82
C GLU A 28 -4.80 -4.13 7.36
N THR A 29 -5.58 -3.58 8.28
CA THR A 29 -6.81 -4.20 8.80
C THR A 29 -7.96 -3.25 8.56
N ASN A 30 -9.00 -3.70 7.86
CA ASN A 30 -10.16 -2.89 7.49
C ASN A 30 -11.44 -3.55 7.99
N TYR A 31 -12.24 -2.84 8.79
CA TYR A 31 -13.60 -3.26 9.11
C TYR A 31 -14.52 -2.88 7.95
N PHE A 32 -15.40 -3.80 7.52
CA PHE A 32 -16.38 -3.52 6.46
C PHE A 32 -17.80 -3.84 6.89
N TYR A 33 -18.74 -3.09 6.32
CA TYR A 33 -20.18 -3.30 6.41
C TYR A 33 -20.75 -3.12 4.99
N GLY A 34 -21.32 -4.20 4.44
CA GLY A 34 -21.83 -4.23 3.07
C GLY A 34 -23.35 -4.41 3.00
N THR A 35 -23.90 -4.23 1.80
CA THR A 35 -25.30 -4.51 1.50
C THR A 35 -25.37 -5.33 0.23
N ILE A 36 -26.15 -6.41 0.26
CA ILE A 36 -26.42 -7.23 -0.93
C ILE A 36 -27.72 -6.72 -1.53
N LEU A 37 -27.66 -6.20 -2.75
CA LEU A 37 -28.85 -5.79 -3.50
C LEU A 37 -29.50 -7.01 -4.15
N GLU A 38 -30.79 -7.19 -3.87
CA GLU A 38 -31.58 -8.23 -4.52
C GLU A 38 -31.74 -7.91 -6.01
N HIS A 39 -31.11 -8.71 -6.85
CA HIS A 39 -31.21 -8.61 -8.31
C HIS A 39 -32.01 -9.76 -8.94
N ASN A 40 -32.38 -10.77 -8.14
CA ASN A 40 -33.22 -11.88 -8.54
C ASN A 40 -34.03 -12.40 -7.33
N PRO A 41 -35.37 -12.51 -7.41
CA PRO A 41 -36.19 -13.01 -6.30
C PRO A 41 -35.86 -14.44 -5.88
N ASP A 42 -35.33 -15.27 -6.78
CA ASP A 42 -34.97 -16.67 -6.46
C ASP A 42 -33.83 -16.76 -5.44
N ILE A 43 -32.96 -15.75 -5.35
CA ILE A 43 -31.83 -15.72 -4.40
C ILE A 43 -32.14 -14.90 -3.14
N ALA A 44 -33.33 -14.32 -3.02
CA ALA A 44 -33.70 -13.47 -1.88
C ALA A 44 -33.49 -14.18 -0.53
N HIS A 45 -33.72 -15.49 -0.49
CA HIS A 45 -33.52 -16.32 0.69
C HIS A 45 -32.04 -16.47 1.13
N LEU A 46 -31.08 -16.24 0.23
CA LEU A 46 -29.65 -16.22 0.55
C LEU A 46 -29.20 -14.89 1.15
N ILE A 47 -29.99 -13.82 0.95
CA ILE A 47 -29.77 -12.48 1.49
C ILE A 47 -30.33 -12.46 2.92
N THR A 48 -29.59 -13.09 3.84
CA THR A 48 -30.05 -13.24 5.22
C THR A 48 -29.79 -12.01 6.07
N ASN A 49 -28.65 -11.34 5.89
CA ASN A 49 -28.22 -10.15 6.61
C ASN A 49 -27.19 -9.33 5.81
N HIS A 50 -26.81 -8.17 6.34
CA HIS A 50 -25.70 -7.36 5.82
C HIS A 50 -24.35 -8.03 6.12
N PRO A 51 -23.49 -8.29 5.12
CA PRO A 51 -22.17 -8.87 5.36
C PRO A 51 -21.27 -7.88 6.11
N THR A 52 -20.68 -8.34 7.20
CA THR A 52 -19.74 -7.58 8.02
C THR A 52 -18.53 -8.44 8.36
N GLY A 53 -17.38 -7.80 8.59
CA GLY A 53 -16.16 -8.52 8.93
C GLY A 53 -14.94 -7.62 8.97
N PHE A 54 -13.78 -8.27 9.10
CA PHE A 54 -12.48 -7.61 9.03
C PHE A 54 -11.68 -8.18 7.87
N ILE A 55 -11.12 -7.32 7.05
CA ILE A 55 -10.19 -7.68 5.99
C ILE A 55 -8.79 -7.41 6.50
N LEU A 56 -7.99 -8.46 6.65
CA LEU A 56 -6.56 -8.35 6.88
C LEU A 56 -5.85 -8.45 5.52
N SER A 57 -5.08 -7.43 5.16
CA SER A 57 -4.40 -7.33 3.87
C SER A 57 -2.90 -7.14 4.06
N TYR A 58 -2.11 -7.98 3.41
CA TYR A 58 -0.69 -7.81 3.20
C TYR A 58 -0.46 -7.36 1.76
N ASN A 59 0.08 -6.16 1.55
CA ASN A 59 0.33 -5.61 0.23
C ASN A 59 1.81 -5.27 0.04
N LYS A 60 2.35 -5.52 -1.16
CA LYS A 60 3.72 -5.26 -1.53
C LYS A 60 3.76 -4.48 -2.84
N LYS A 61 4.28 -3.25 -2.76
CA LYS A 61 4.53 -2.41 -3.93
C LYS A 61 5.78 -2.87 -4.70
N THR A 62 5.72 -2.82 -6.02
CA THR A 62 6.84 -3.19 -6.89
C THR A 62 7.55 -1.94 -7.44
N TYR A 63 8.88 -2.03 -7.61
CA TYR A 63 9.73 -0.87 -7.97
C TYR A 63 10.82 -1.23 -9.00
N GLY A 64 10.74 -2.39 -9.64
CA GLY A 64 11.72 -2.87 -10.62
C GLY A 64 12.83 -3.71 -10.02
N PHE A 65 12.65 -4.26 -8.82
CA PHE A 65 13.62 -5.18 -8.21
C PHE A 65 13.68 -6.53 -8.94
N ASN A 66 12.62 -6.89 -9.66
CA ASN A 66 12.54 -8.09 -10.47
C ASN A 66 12.22 -7.76 -11.94
N ALA A 67 12.78 -8.54 -12.87
CA ALA A 67 12.61 -8.34 -14.32
C ALA A 67 11.14 -8.42 -14.79
N TRP A 68 10.30 -9.17 -14.08
CA TRP A 68 8.88 -9.31 -14.43
C TRP A 68 8.08 -8.05 -14.06
N GLU A 69 8.51 -7.24 -13.09
CA GLU A 69 7.76 -6.07 -12.63
C GLU A 69 7.58 -5.06 -13.76
N SER A 70 8.66 -4.75 -14.50
CA SER A 70 8.60 -3.87 -15.67
C SER A 70 7.76 -4.43 -16.82
N ARG A 71 7.74 -5.76 -17.01
CA ARG A 71 6.91 -6.42 -18.04
C ARG A 71 5.41 -6.19 -17.84
N TYR A 72 4.98 -6.05 -16.59
CA TYR A 72 3.57 -5.85 -16.22
C TYR A 72 3.27 -4.45 -15.69
N ASN A 73 4.13 -3.47 -15.97
CA ASN A 73 3.96 -2.08 -15.55
C ASN A 73 3.90 -1.88 -14.02
N TYR A 74 4.80 -2.56 -13.30
CA TYR A 74 4.98 -2.45 -11.85
C TYR A 74 3.68 -2.68 -11.06
N PRO A 75 3.05 -3.87 -11.18
CA PRO A 75 1.82 -4.16 -10.45
C PRO A 75 2.13 -4.41 -8.97
N ASP A 76 1.26 -3.93 -8.10
CA ASP A 76 1.30 -4.28 -6.68
C ASP A 76 0.73 -5.69 -6.50
N TRP A 77 1.23 -6.44 -5.52
CA TRP A 77 0.73 -7.79 -5.22
C TRP A 77 0.62 -8.01 -3.71
N GLY A 78 -0.20 -8.98 -3.32
CA GLY A 78 -0.48 -9.19 -1.90
C GLY A 78 -1.44 -10.34 -1.63
N PHE A 79 -1.75 -10.52 -0.34
CA PHE A 79 -2.70 -11.50 0.16
C PHE A 79 -3.72 -10.82 1.06
N SER A 80 -4.97 -11.25 1.00
CA SER A 80 -6.03 -10.78 1.89
C SER A 80 -6.77 -11.96 2.51
N PHE A 81 -7.21 -11.78 3.76
CA PHE A 81 -8.05 -12.71 4.50
C PHE A 81 -9.29 -11.95 4.99
N ILE A 82 -10.47 -12.57 4.81
CA ILE A 82 -11.80 -12.03 5.15
C ILE A 82 -12.47 -13.00 6.10
#